data_AF-A0A4R6QBU8-F1
#
_entry.id   AF-A0A4R6QBU8-F1
#
_cell.length_a   1.000
_cell.length_b   1.000
_cell.length_c   1.000
_cell.angle_alpha   90.00
_cell.angle_beta   90.00
_cell.angle_gamma   90.00
#
_symmetry.space_group_name_H-M   'P 1'
#
loop_
_entity.id
_entity.type
_entity.pdbx_description
1 polymer ?
#
loop_
_entity_poly.entity_id
_entity_poly.type
_entity_poly.pdbx_seq_one_letter_code
_entity_poly.pdbx_strand_id
1 'polypeptide(L)'
;MKNRKTKYLILVLSILGLLNCYCQNSFKKVSFEILYEENDPLPGTNIMVKNSIPIIETQSDFNGKAELNLNDLNVNVELSYGPRFKFKLIENVDFIKVYLKKKKVTYYSKNKILKKGKLKGY
;
A
#
# COMPACT_ATOMS: atom_id res chain seq x y z
N MET A 1 44.92 31.15 21.81
CA MET A 1 43.45 31.30 21.66
C MET A 1 42.85 30.84 20.30
N LYS A 2 43.65 30.48 19.28
CA LYS A 2 43.14 30.11 17.93
C LYS A 2 42.41 28.75 17.84
N ASN A 3 42.80 27.75 18.64
CA ASN A 3 42.29 26.37 18.52
C ASN A 3 40.87 26.12 19.07
N ARG A 4 40.28 27.02 19.86
CA ARG A 4 38.92 26.80 20.40
C ARG A 4 37.85 27.01 19.31
N LYS A 5 38.01 28.04 18.46
CA LYS A 5 37.02 28.37 17.41
C LYS A 5 36.89 27.28 16.35
N THR A 6 38.00 26.65 15.96
CA THR A 6 38.02 25.52 15.01
C THR A 6 37.33 24.27 15.57
N LYS A 7 37.50 23.99 16.87
CA LYS A 7 36.81 22.87 17.53
C LYS A 7 35.28 23.05 17.55
N TYR A 8 34.81 24.28 17.81
CA TYR A 8 33.38 24.59 17.74
C TYR A 8 32.82 24.48 16.32
N LEU A 9 33.58 24.90 15.32
CA LEU A 9 33.17 24.78 13.91
C LEU A 9 33.00 23.31 13.50
N ILE A 10 33.94 22.44 13.87
CA ILE A 10 33.88 21.00 13.59
C ILE A 10 32.70 20.34 14.31
N LEU A 11 32.44 20.74 15.57
CA LEU A 11 31.30 20.24 16.36
C LEU A 11 29.94 20.63 15.73
N VAL A 12 29.83 21.86 15.24
CA VAL A 12 28.60 22.33 14.57
C VAL A 12 28.39 21.58 13.24
N LEU A 13 29.47 21.35 12.49
CA LEU A 13 29.41 20.63 11.21
C LEU A 13 28.98 19.16 11.38
N SER A 14 29.43 18.49 12.45
CA SER A 14 29.02 17.11 12.75
C SER A 14 27.57 17.00 13.22
N ILE A 15 27.05 18.00 13.94
CA ILE A 15 25.63 18.04 14.35
C ILE A 15 24.70 18.26 13.14
N LEU A 16 25.10 19.13 12.20
CA LEU A 16 24.35 19.34 10.95
C LEU A 16 24.33 18.11 10.04
N GLY A 17 25.38 17.28 10.06
CA GLY A 17 25.42 16.02 9.32
C GLY A 17 24.41 14.98 9.80
N LEU A 18 24.08 14.97 11.10
CA LEU A 18 23.15 14.01 11.70
C LEU A 18 21.67 14.35 11.43
N LEU A 19 21.34 15.63 11.25
CA LEU A 19 19.97 16.08 10.99
C LEU A 19 19.45 15.68 9.60
N ASN A 20 20.34 15.46 8.63
CA ASN A 20 19.97 15.08 7.26
C ASN A 20 19.77 13.57 7.05
N CYS A 21 19.96 12.74 8.09
CA CYS A 21 19.96 11.28 7.95
C CYS A 21 18.57 10.63 8.11
N TYR A 22 17.54 11.38 8.52
CA TYR A 22 16.20 10.84 8.77
C TYR A 22 15.23 11.14 7.63
N CYS A 23 15.42 10.50 6.48
CA CYS A 23 14.38 10.39 5.46
C CYS A 23 13.79 8.98 5.51
N GLN A 24 12.98 8.69 6.54
CA GLN A 24 12.19 7.45 6.54
C GLN A 24 11.01 7.65 5.59
N ASN A 25 11.07 7.02 4.41
CA ASN A 25 9.89 6.86 3.57
C ASN A 25 8.82 6.11 4.38
N SER A 26 7.74 6.81 4.73
CA SER A 26 6.63 6.20 5.47
C SER A 26 5.83 5.32 4.52
N PHE A 27 6.08 4.01 4.56
CA PHE A 27 5.23 3.05 3.87
C PHE A 27 3.83 3.05 4.51
N LYS A 28 2.79 3.05 3.67
CA LYS A 28 1.41 2.85 4.13
C LYS A 28 1.00 1.41 3.87
N LYS A 29 0.62 0.73 4.94
CA LYS A 29 0.12 -0.64 4.89
C LYS A 29 -1.35 -0.64 4.48
N VAL A 30 -1.68 -1.36 3.41
CA VAL A 30 -3.06 -1.59 2.97
C VAL A 30 -3.36 -3.08 3.00
N SER A 31 -4.46 -3.43 3.65
CA SER A 31 -4.91 -4.80 3.78
C SER A 31 -6.04 -5.08 2.78
N PHE A 32 -6.04 -6.28 2.22
CA PHE A 32 -7.02 -6.73 1.23
C PHE A 32 -7.72 -7.98 1.77
N GLU A 33 -9.01 -8.09 1.50
CA GLU A 33 -9.80 -9.31 1.64
C GLU A 33 -10.51 -9.55 0.32
N ILE A 34 -10.13 -10.62 -0.36
CA ILE A 34 -10.61 -11.01 -1.68
C ILE A 34 -11.53 -12.20 -1.53
N LEU A 35 -12.77 -12.00 -1.94
CA LEU A 35 -13.81 -13.00 -1.89
C LEU A 35 -14.42 -13.17 -3.29
N TYR A 36 -14.84 -14.39 -3.63
CA TYR A 36 -15.67 -14.60 -4.82
C TYR A 36 -17.08 -14.09 -4.55
N GLU A 37 -17.68 -14.57 -3.45
CA GLU A 37 -18.93 -14.11 -2.88
C GLU A 37 -18.88 -14.02 -1.35
N GLU A 38 -20.00 -13.75 -0.71
CA GLU A 38 -20.02 -13.56 0.74
C GLU A 38 -19.65 -14.87 1.45
N ASN A 39 -18.63 -14.83 2.31
CA ASN A 39 -18.04 -15.99 2.99
C ASN A 39 -17.31 -17.01 2.09
N ASP A 40 -16.94 -16.63 0.86
CA ASP A 40 -16.16 -17.48 -0.05
C ASP A 40 -14.79 -16.83 -0.35
N PRO A 41 -13.77 -17.07 0.49
CA PRO A 41 -12.45 -16.48 0.32
C PRO A 41 -11.70 -17.05 -0.87
N LEU A 42 -10.95 -16.19 -1.57
CA LEU A 42 -10.17 -16.59 -2.74
C LEU A 42 -8.67 -16.63 -2.42
N PRO A 43 -8.13 -17.81 -2.08
CA PRO A 43 -6.70 -17.97 -1.84
C PRO A 43 -5.89 -17.96 -3.13
N GLY A 44 -4.64 -17.51 -3.06
CA GLY A 44 -3.73 -17.47 -4.20
C GLY A 44 -4.09 -16.44 -5.29
N THR A 45 -4.96 -15.48 -5.00
CA THR A 45 -5.25 -14.37 -5.91
C THR A 45 -4.03 -13.45 -5.96
N ASN A 46 -3.48 -13.22 -7.15
CA ASN A 46 -2.38 -12.28 -7.32
C ASN A 46 -2.91 -10.84 -7.29
N ILE A 47 -2.25 -9.98 -6.52
CA ILE A 47 -2.55 -8.57 -6.35
C ILE A 47 -1.31 -7.78 -6.79
N MET A 48 -1.41 -7.09 -7.91
CA MET A 48 -0.30 -6.34 -8.49
C MET A 48 -0.63 -4.86 -8.59
N VAL A 49 0.34 -4.01 -8.27
CA VAL A 49 0.19 -2.56 -8.29
C VAL A 49 0.81 -2.00 -9.56
N LYS A 50 -0.05 -1.72 -10.54
CA LYS A 50 0.32 -1.11 -11.82
C LYS A 50 0.69 0.36 -11.59
N ASN A 51 1.88 0.73 -12.08
CA ASN A 51 2.54 2.04 -11.94
C ASN A 51 3.31 2.25 -10.62
N SER A 52 3.67 1.18 -9.91
CA SER A 52 4.71 1.23 -8.87
C SER A 52 6.08 0.91 -9.46
N ILE A 53 7.12 1.63 -9.03
CA ILE A 53 8.52 1.32 -9.33
C ILE A 53 9.25 1.17 -7.98
N PRO A 54 9.74 -0.02 -7.62
CA PRO A 54 9.60 -1.30 -8.32
C PRO A 54 8.13 -1.79 -8.36
N ILE A 55 7.83 -2.76 -9.23
CA ILE A 55 6.51 -3.41 -9.26
C ILE A 55 6.30 -4.11 -7.91
N ILE A 56 5.21 -3.77 -7.23
CA ILE A 56 4.82 -4.40 -5.97
C ILE A 56 3.69 -5.38 -6.26
N GLU A 57 3.90 -6.63 -5.85
CA GLU A 57 2.90 -7.70 -5.94
C GLU A 57 2.86 -8.55 -4.67
N THR A 58 1.69 -9.14 -4.41
CA THR A 58 1.48 -10.08 -3.31
C THR A 58 0.38 -11.07 -3.69
N GLN A 59 0.24 -12.15 -2.93
CA GLN A 59 -0.83 -13.13 -3.11
C GLN A 59 -1.68 -13.23 -1.85
N SER A 60 -2.95 -13.54 -2.02
CA SER A 60 -3.83 -13.82 -0.88
C SER A 60 -3.52 -15.16 -0.20
N ASP A 61 -3.62 -15.16 1.12
CA ASP A 61 -3.52 -16.33 1.98
C ASP A 61 -4.73 -17.28 1.85
N PHE A 62 -4.74 -18.37 2.62
CA PHE A 62 -5.84 -19.34 2.66
C PHE A 62 -7.21 -18.74 3.00
N ASN A 63 -7.25 -17.58 3.64
CA ASN A 63 -8.46 -16.85 4.01
C ASN A 63 -8.81 -15.74 3.02
N GLY A 64 -8.14 -15.68 1.86
CA GLY A 64 -8.35 -14.63 0.86
C GLY A 64 -7.80 -13.27 1.28
N LYS A 65 -6.95 -13.20 2.31
CA LYS A 65 -6.40 -11.96 2.84
C LYS A 65 -4.98 -11.70 2.34
N ALA A 66 -4.64 -10.44 2.11
CA ALA A 66 -3.29 -10.05 1.75
C ALA A 66 -2.95 -8.68 2.33
N GLU A 67 -1.67 -8.39 2.45
CA GLU A 67 -1.18 -7.09 2.90
C GLU A 67 -0.12 -6.59 1.94
N LEU A 68 -0.17 -5.28 1.66
CA LEU A 68 0.77 -4.65 0.74
C LEU A 68 1.21 -3.30 1.30
N ASN A 69 2.53 -3.08 1.31
CA ASN A 69 3.14 -1.84 1.77
C ASN A 69 3.34 -0.92 0.56
N LEU A 70 2.66 0.22 0.57
CA LEU A 70 2.61 1.18 -0.53
C LEU A 70 3.29 2.49 -0.17
N ASN A 71 4.10 3.01 -1.09
CA ASN A 71 4.64 4.37 -1.00
C ASN A 71 3.61 5.42 -1.48
N ASP A 72 2.82 5.06 -2.50
CA ASP A 72 1.78 5.91 -3.08
C ASP A 72 0.43 5.17 -3.04
N LEU A 73 -0.62 5.90 -2.67
CA LEU A 73 -1.99 5.40 -2.62
C LEU A 73 -2.80 5.75 -3.88
N ASN A 74 -2.26 6.52 -4.81
CA ASN A 74 -2.91 6.89 -6.06
C ASN A 74 -2.55 5.92 -7.20
N VAL A 75 -2.60 4.62 -6.91
CA VAL A 75 -2.13 3.55 -7.80
C VAL A 75 -3.28 2.71 -8.37
N ASN A 76 -3.04 2.02 -9.48
CA ASN A 76 -4.00 1.06 -10.04
C ASN A 76 -3.66 -0.35 -9.55
N VAL A 77 -4.62 -1.03 -8.94
CA VAL A 77 -4.48 -2.42 -8.51
C VAL A 77 -5.09 -3.33 -9.56
N GLU A 78 -4.37 -4.38 -9.93
CA GLU A 78 -4.84 -5.47 -10.74
C GLU A 78 -4.90 -6.75 -9.92
N LEU A 79 -6.04 -7.43 -9.98
CA LEU A 79 -6.27 -8.74 -9.39
C LEU A 79 -6.29 -9.79 -10.49
N SER A 80 -5.62 -10.91 -10.26
CA SER A 80 -5.61 -12.04 -11.18
C SER A 80 -5.88 -13.34 -10.43
N TYR A 81 -7.01 -13.97 -10.75
CA TYR A 81 -7.42 -15.30 -10.28
C TYR A 81 -8.15 -16.01 -11.42
N GLY A 82 -7.40 -16.34 -12.50
CA GLY A 82 -7.99 -16.63 -13.80
C GLY A 82 -8.33 -15.33 -14.55
N PRO A 83 -9.57 -14.81 -14.49
CA PRO A 83 -9.90 -13.49 -15.04
C PRO A 83 -9.15 -12.35 -14.33
N ARG A 84 -8.89 -11.27 -15.08
CA ARG A 84 -8.20 -10.08 -14.57
C ARG A 84 -9.18 -8.96 -14.27
N PHE A 85 -9.07 -8.39 -13.07
CA PHE A 85 -9.88 -7.25 -12.63
C PHE A 85 -9.00 -6.09 -12.26
N LYS A 86 -9.45 -4.87 -12.53
CA LYS A 86 -8.74 -3.65 -12.15
C LYS A 86 -9.62 -2.69 -11.39
N PHE A 87 -9.01 -1.99 -10.44
CA PHE A 87 -9.58 -0.87 -9.73
C PHE A 87 -8.49 0.11 -9.29
N LYS A 88 -8.90 1.35 -9.03
CA LYS A 88 -8.01 2.41 -8.57
C LYS A 88 -8.03 2.46 -7.05
N LEU A 89 -6.87 2.43 -6.42
CA LEU A 89 -6.74 2.67 -4.99
C LEU A 89 -7.07 4.14 -4.68
N ILE A 90 -7.73 4.39 -3.56
CA ILE A 90 -8.07 5.74 -3.13
C ILE A 90 -7.26 6.08 -1.88
N GLU A 91 -7.03 7.38 -1.66
CA GLU A 91 -6.30 7.85 -0.50
C GLU A 91 -7.00 7.52 0.82
N ASN A 92 -6.22 7.43 1.90
CA ASN A 92 -6.67 7.22 3.29
C ASN A 92 -7.39 5.89 3.55
N VAL A 93 -7.10 4.87 2.75
CA VAL A 93 -7.61 3.51 2.93
C VAL A 93 -6.61 2.66 3.70
N ASP A 94 -7.11 1.91 4.68
CA ASP A 94 -6.37 0.90 5.43
C ASP A 94 -6.77 -0.52 5.03
N PHE A 95 -8.02 -0.70 4.60
CA PHE A 95 -8.59 -2.00 4.27
C PHE A 95 -9.50 -1.97 3.04
N ILE A 96 -9.39 -2.99 2.19
CA ILE A 96 -10.16 -3.13 0.96
C ILE A 96 -10.80 -4.50 0.92
N LYS A 97 -12.12 -4.53 0.76
CA LYS A 97 -12.88 -5.77 0.54
C LYS A 97 -13.35 -5.87 -0.90
N VAL A 98 -12.99 -6.96 -1.56
CA VAL A 98 -13.29 -7.19 -2.97
C VAL A 98 -14.20 -8.40 -3.12
N TYR A 99 -15.25 -8.26 -3.93
CA TYR A 99 -16.17 -9.32 -4.29
C TYR A 99 -16.15 -9.53 -5.81
N LEU A 100 -15.58 -10.63 -6.29
CA LEU A 100 -15.42 -10.87 -7.72
C LEU A 100 -16.74 -11.16 -8.43
N LYS A 101 -17.62 -12.00 -7.85
CA LYS A 101 -18.95 -12.34 -8.44
C LYS A 101 -19.82 -11.12 -8.66
N LYS A 102 -19.87 -10.23 -7.66
CA LYS A 102 -20.63 -8.96 -7.70
C LYS A 102 -19.86 -7.84 -8.42
N LYS A 103 -18.63 -8.09 -8.89
CA LYS A 103 -17.70 -7.09 -9.46
C LYS A 103 -17.64 -5.81 -8.62
N LYS A 104 -17.50 -5.95 -7.30
CA LYS A 104 -17.60 -4.84 -6.34
C LYS A 104 -16.34 -4.73 -5.49
N VAL A 105 -15.92 -3.50 -5.24
CA VAL A 105 -14.85 -3.17 -4.29
C VAL A 105 -15.39 -2.20 -3.25
N THR A 106 -15.06 -2.42 -1.98
CA THR A 106 -15.44 -1.57 -0.86
C THR A 106 -14.18 -1.14 -0.13
N TYR A 107 -14.03 0.16 0.04
CA TYR A 107 -12.88 0.78 0.68
C TYR A 107 -13.24 1.18 2.10
N TYR A 108 -12.36 0.88 3.04
CA TYR A 108 -12.53 1.18 4.46
C TYR A 108 -11.38 2.06 4.97
N SER A 109 -11.69 2.78 6.04
CA SER A 109 -10.73 3.53 6.85
C SER A 109 -11.21 3.53 8.29
N LYS A 110 -10.39 3.06 9.23
CA LYS A 110 -10.72 2.95 10.67
C LYS A 110 -12.05 2.24 10.90
N ASN A 111 -12.25 1.10 10.22
CA ASN A 111 -13.48 0.29 10.23
C ASN A 111 -14.75 0.99 9.69
N LYS A 112 -14.64 2.16 9.06
CA LYS A 112 -15.76 2.85 8.40
C LYS A 112 -15.67 2.69 6.88
N ILE A 113 -16.80 2.50 6.23
CA ILE A 113 -16.87 2.46 4.76
C ILE A 113 -16.63 3.88 4.22
N LEU A 114 -15.58 4.06 3.42
CA LEU A 114 -15.31 5.31 2.71
C LEU A 114 -16.05 5.38 1.38
N LYS A 115 -15.94 4.32 0.58
CA LYS A 115 -16.47 4.30 -0.78
C LYS A 115 -16.77 2.89 -1.24
N LYS A 116 -17.73 2.77 -2.15
CA LYS A 116 -18.01 1.54 -2.91
C LYS A 116 -17.73 1.83 -4.38
N GLY A 117 -17.08 0.89 -5.06
CA GLY A 117 -16.75 0.95 -6.47
C GLY A 117 -17.12 -0.33 -7.20
N LYS A 118 -17.07 -0.27 -8.53
CA LYS A 118 -17.19 -1.45 -9.40
C LYS A 118 -15.81 -1.86 -9.91
N LEU A 119 -15.58 -3.16 -10.00
CA LEU A 119 -14.43 -3.73 -10.67
C LEU A 119 -14.61 -3.66 -12.18
N LYS A 120 -13.55 -3.34 -12.91
CA LYS A 120 -13.51 -3.44 -14.37
C LYS A 120 -12.78 -4.74 -14.72
N GLY A 121 -13.51 -5.69 -15.31
CA GLY A 121 -12.95 -6.95 -15.81
C GLY A 121 -12.51 -6.83 -17.27
N TYR A 122 -11.59 -7.69 -17.68
CA TYR A 122 -11.23 -7.96 -19.08
C TYR A 122 -11.83 -9.29 -19.52
#